data_AF-A0A7I5EA19-F1
#
_entry.id   AF-A0A7I5EA19-F1
#
_cell.length_a   1.000
_cell.length_b   1.000
_cell.length_c   1.000
_cell.angle_alpha   90.00
_cell.angle_beta   90.00
_cell.angle_gamma   90.00
#
_symmetry.space_group_name_H-M   'P 1'
#
loop_
_entity.id
_entity.type
_entity.pdbx_description
1 polymer ?
#
loop_
_entity_poly.entity_id
_entity_poly.type
_entity_poly.pdbx_seq_one_letter_code
_entity_poly.pdbx_strand_id
1 'polypeptide(L)'
;MKAMHRETRPTVTVSTSGRIRKSSTERKEKLKVESTLRRLVGSDESTSQLELVLSAIRYIRELQSQLENDKENDVPDTVQDSLQDLFAQCSVGKTATA
;
A
#
# COMPACT_ATOMS: atom_id res chain seq x y z
N MET A 1 -69.65 26.80 -0.89
CA MET A 1 -68.97 25.56 -1.32
C MET A 1 -67.58 25.94 -1.79
N LYS A 2 -66.52 25.54 -1.06
CA LYS A 2 -65.13 25.99 -1.32
C LYS A 2 -64.48 25.09 -2.37
N ALA A 3 -63.92 25.69 -3.42
CA ALA A 3 -63.20 25.01 -4.48
C ALA A 3 -61.88 24.42 -3.94
N MET A 4 -61.61 23.16 -4.26
CA MET A 4 -60.37 22.47 -3.90
C MET A 4 -59.31 22.77 -4.97
N HIS A 5 -58.29 23.56 -4.63
CA HIS A 5 -57.13 23.75 -5.50
C HIS A 5 -56.26 22.49 -5.48
N ARG A 6 -56.06 21.92 -6.66
CA ARG A 6 -55.28 20.71 -6.91
C ARG A 6 -53.80 21.09 -7.00
N GLU A 7 -53.03 20.79 -5.95
CA GLU A 7 -51.57 20.95 -5.92
C GLU A 7 -50.92 20.01 -6.96
N THR A 8 -50.36 20.57 -8.02
CA THR A 8 -49.48 19.87 -8.97
C THR A 8 -48.10 19.68 -8.34
N ARG A 9 -47.82 18.46 -7.86
CA ARG A 9 -46.50 18.05 -7.37
C ARG A 9 -45.46 18.10 -8.50
N PRO A 10 -44.32 18.79 -8.34
CA PRO A 10 -43.24 18.73 -9.32
C PRO A 10 -42.56 17.35 -9.26
N THR A 11 -42.53 16.64 -10.39
CA THR A 11 -41.74 15.43 -10.55
C THR A 11 -40.27 15.83 -10.64
N VAL A 12 -39.55 15.76 -9.53
CA VAL A 12 -38.09 15.93 -9.52
C VAL A 12 -37.50 14.72 -10.26
N THR A 13 -37.13 14.91 -11.52
CA THR A 13 -36.28 13.94 -12.25
C THR A 13 -34.90 13.95 -11.61
N VAL A 14 -34.68 13.02 -10.68
CA VAL A 14 -33.36 12.74 -10.13
C VAL A 14 -32.51 12.16 -11.27
N SER A 15 -31.62 12.96 -11.81
CA SER A 15 -30.63 12.55 -12.81
C SER A 15 -29.65 11.54 -12.19
N THR A 16 -29.93 10.24 -12.37
CA THR A 16 -29.15 9.08 -11.90
C THR A 16 -27.85 8.82 -12.69
N SER A 17 -27.54 9.66 -13.69
CA SER A 17 -26.48 9.45 -14.69
C SER A 17 -25.05 9.38 -14.11
N GLY A 18 -24.81 9.92 -12.91
CA GLY A 18 -23.50 9.91 -12.25
C GLY A 18 -23.25 8.74 -11.29
N ARG A 19 -24.30 8.18 -10.68
CA ARG A 19 -24.17 7.14 -9.64
C ARG A 19 -23.73 5.80 -10.22
N ILE A 20 -24.19 5.48 -11.44
CA ILE A 20 -23.88 4.21 -12.13
C ILE A 20 -22.44 4.19 -12.68
N ARG A 21 -21.87 5.35 -13.06
CA ARG A 21 -20.50 5.42 -13.57
C ARG A 21 -19.45 5.24 -12.47
N LYS A 22 -19.68 5.84 -11.30
CA LYS A 22 -18.78 5.72 -10.13
C LYS A 22 -18.71 4.29 -9.60
N SER A 23 -19.83 3.56 -9.56
CA SER A 23 -19.81 2.15 -9.16
C SER A 23 -19.05 1.26 -10.14
N SER A 24 -19.04 1.61 -11.44
CA SER A 24 -18.27 0.87 -12.44
C SER A 24 -16.76 1.04 -12.28
N THR A 25 -16.28 2.23 -11.89
CA THR A 25 -14.85 2.47 -11.66
C THR A 25 -14.40 1.78 -10.38
N GLU A 26 -15.18 1.92 -9.30
CA GLU A 26 -14.92 1.25 -8.01
C GLU A 26 -14.86 -0.26 -8.15
N ARG A 27 -15.80 -0.86 -8.91
CA ARG A 27 -15.79 -2.32 -9.17
C ARG A 27 -14.54 -2.76 -9.93
N LYS A 28 -14.09 -1.98 -10.92
CA LYS A 28 -12.86 -2.27 -11.67
C LYS A 28 -11.62 -2.18 -10.79
N GLU A 29 -11.56 -1.18 -9.92
CA GLU A 29 -10.46 -1.02 -8.96
C GLU A 29 -10.44 -2.18 -7.97
N LYS A 30 -11.59 -2.57 -7.42
CA LYS A 30 -11.68 -3.74 -6.54
C LYS A 30 -11.08 -4.99 -7.20
N LEU A 31 -11.48 -5.29 -8.44
CA LEU A 31 -10.96 -6.45 -9.18
C LEU A 31 -9.44 -6.38 -9.41
N LYS A 32 -8.92 -5.19 -9.72
CA LYS A 32 -7.47 -4.99 -9.89
C LYS A 32 -6.71 -5.22 -8.59
N VAL A 33 -7.23 -4.69 -7.48
CA VAL A 33 -6.64 -4.85 -6.14
C VAL A 33 -6.65 -6.33 -5.76
N GLU A 34 -7.76 -7.01 -5.96
CA GLU A 34 -7.91 -8.43 -5.63
C GLU A 34 -6.95 -9.30 -6.45
N SER A 35 -6.89 -9.12 -7.77
CA SER A 35 -5.95 -9.84 -8.64
C SER A 35 -4.48 -9.56 -8.28
N THR A 36 -4.16 -8.31 -7.94
CA THR A 36 -2.79 -7.97 -7.50
C THR A 36 -2.45 -8.66 -6.19
N LEU A 37 -3.38 -8.67 -5.23
CA LEU A 37 -3.17 -9.31 -3.95
C LEU A 37 -2.99 -10.82 -4.11
N ARG A 38 -3.82 -11.49 -4.93
CA ARG A 38 -3.67 -12.93 -5.24
C ARG A 38 -2.27 -13.26 -5.76
N ARG A 39 -1.79 -12.48 -6.74
CA ARG A 39 -0.43 -12.64 -7.30
C ARG A 39 0.67 -12.44 -6.26
N LEU A 40 0.55 -11.44 -5.38
CA LEU A 40 1.57 -11.16 -4.36
C LEU A 40 1.66 -12.26 -3.30
N VAL A 41 0.51 -12.82 -2.90
CA VAL A 41 0.45 -13.82 -1.82
C VAL A 41 0.42 -15.26 -2.33
N GLY A 42 0.52 -15.45 -3.65
CA GLY A 42 0.49 -16.77 -4.30
C GLY A 42 -0.83 -17.54 -4.13
N SER A 43 -1.97 -16.84 -4.10
CA SER A 43 -3.29 -17.47 -3.95
C SER A 43 -3.93 -17.82 -5.29
N ASP A 44 -4.71 -18.89 -5.33
CA ASP A 44 -5.52 -19.29 -6.50
C ASP A 44 -6.63 -18.25 -6.80
N GLU A 45 -7.23 -18.30 -7.99
CA GLU A 45 -8.40 -17.49 -8.35
C GLU A 45 -9.69 -18.01 -7.69
N SER A 46 -9.69 -19.28 -7.24
CA SER A 46 -10.83 -19.92 -6.59
C SER A 46 -10.96 -19.61 -5.09
N THR A 47 -9.91 -19.09 -4.44
CA THR A 47 -9.94 -18.80 -2.99
C THR A 47 -10.91 -17.69 -2.66
N SER A 48 -11.63 -17.87 -1.54
CA SER A 48 -12.60 -16.88 -1.08
C SER A 48 -11.91 -15.57 -0.69
N GLN A 49 -12.67 -14.46 -0.72
CA GLN A 49 -12.13 -13.14 -0.36
C GLN A 49 -11.59 -13.11 1.09
N LEU A 50 -12.22 -13.84 2.01
CA LEU A 50 -11.77 -13.95 3.40
C LEU A 50 -10.42 -14.68 3.48
N GLU A 51 -10.30 -15.83 2.81
CA GLU A 51 -9.04 -16.60 2.79
C GLU A 51 -7.91 -15.83 2.14
N LEU A 52 -8.19 -15.07 1.08
CA LEU A 52 -7.21 -14.19 0.45
C LEU A 52 -6.65 -13.16 1.44
N VAL A 53 -7.53 -12.50 2.22
CA VAL A 53 -7.11 -11.52 3.23
C VAL A 53 -6.31 -12.18 4.36
N LEU A 54 -6.75 -13.35 4.84
CA LEU A 54 -6.02 -14.10 5.86
C LEU A 54 -4.64 -14.56 5.35
N SER A 55 -4.55 -14.96 4.08
CA SER A 55 -3.29 -15.31 3.43
C SER A 55 -2.36 -14.10 3.34
N ALA A 56 -2.88 -12.92 2.99
CA ALA A 56 -2.12 -11.69 2.96
C ALA A 56 -1.56 -11.30 4.34
N ILE A 57 -2.36 -11.42 5.39
CA ILE A 57 -1.90 -11.16 6.77
C ILE A 57 -0.77 -12.11 7.15
N ARG A 58 -0.92 -13.41 6.85
CA ARG A 58 0.11 -14.42 7.12
C ARG A 58 1.42 -14.09 6.40
N TYR A 59 1.33 -13.72 5.12
CA TYR A 59 2.50 -13.36 4.31
C TYR A 59 3.22 -12.12 4.85
N ILE A 60 2.48 -11.10 5.28
CA ILE A 60 3.07 -9.90 5.92
C ILE A 60 3.82 -10.28 7.20
N ARG A 61 3.26 -11.15 8.05
CA ARG A 61 3.93 -11.60 9.27
C ARG A 61 5.20 -12.39 8.99
N GLU A 62 5.18 -13.23 7.98
CA GLU A 62 6.36 -13.97 7.52
C GLU A 62 7.46 -13.01 7.06
N LEU A 63 7.14 -12.04 6.20
CA LEU A 63 8.10 -11.02 5.76
C LEU A 63 8.65 -10.19 6.92
N GLN A 64 7.82 -9.81 7.89
CA GLN A 64 8.27 -9.13 9.11
C GLN A 64 9.28 -9.98 9.88
N SER A 65 9.00 -11.27 10.05
CA SER A 65 9.90 -12.20 10.74
C SER A 65 11.22 -12.36 9.99
N GLN A 66 11.20 -12.44 8.66
CA GLN A 66 12.41 -12.50 7.85
C GLN A 66 13.27 -11.24 8.02
N LEU A 67 12.66 -10.05 7.97
CA LEU A 67 13.37 -8.78 8.16
C LEU A 67 13.93 -8.58 9.57
N GLU A 68 13.26 -9.11 10.60
CA GLU A 68 13.74 -9.07 11.99
C GLU A 68 14.91 -10.05 12.24
N ASN A 69 14.94 -11.17 11.52
CA ASN A 69 15.92 -12.24 11.73
C ASN A 69 17.09 -12.20 10.73
N ASP A 70 16.98 -11.44 9.64
CA ASP A 70 18.07 -11.23 8.66
C ASP A 70 19.16 -10.34 9.24
N LYS A 71 20.14 -10.96 9.90
CA LYS A 71 21.39 -10.32 10.33
C LYS A 71 22.40 -10.07 9.19
N GLU A 72 22.12 -10.50 7.96
CA GLU A 72 23.02 -10.26 6.82
C GLU A 72 23.04 -8.78 6.36
N ASN A 73 22.07 -7.96 6.79
CA ASN A 73 22.11 -6.51 6.56
C ASN A 73 22.83 -5.72 7.67
N ASP A 74 23.23 -6.35 8.77
CA ASP A 74 24.16 -5.71 9.69
C ASP A 74 25.52 -5.67 9.01
N VAL A 75 26.00 -4.45 8.72
CA VAL A 75 27.38 -4.25 8.28
C VAL A 75 28.27 -4.92 9.31
N PRO A 76 29.15 -5.87 8.93
CA PRO A 76 30.01 -6.53 9.90
C PRO A 76 30.77 -5.45 10.68
N ASP A 77 30.80 -5.54 12.01
CA ASP A 77 31.50 -4.55 12.86
C ASP A 77 32.95 -4.33 12.38
N THR A 78 33.56 -5.37 11.78
CA THR A 78 34.88 -5.30 11.15
C THR A 78 34.97 -4.33 9.96
N VAL A 79 33.92 -4.18 9.15
CA VAL A 79 33.85 -3.22 8.05
C VAL A 79 33.62 -1.81 8.59
N GLN A 80 32.82 -1.66 9.64
CA GLN A 80 32.58 -0.38 10.32
C GLN A 80 33.88 0.17 10.94
N ASP A 81 34.65 -0.67 11.63
CA ASP A 81 35.94 -0.31 12.24
C ASP A 81 36.99 0.00 11.16
N SER A 82 37.05 -0.81 10.09
CA SER A 82 37.97 -0.58 8.97
C SER A 82 37.69 0.73 8.23
N LEU A 83 36.43 1.14 8.13
CA LEU A 83 36.06 2.42 7.51
C LEU A 83 36.41 3.60 8.42
N GLN A 84 36.22 3.50 9.74
CA GLN A 84 36.64 4.54 10.68
C GLN A 84 38.15 4.78 10.64
N ASP A 85 38.95 3.71 10.61
CA ASP A 85 40.41 3.80 10.49
C ASP A 85 40.84 4.45 9.16
N LEU A 86 40.14 4.14 8.06
CA LEU A 86 40.40 4.75 6.76
C LEU A 86 40.06 6.26 6.74
N PHE A 87 38.97 6.67 7.39
CA PHE A 87 38.62 8.10 7.52
C PHE A 87 39.60 8.85 8.42
N ALA A 88 40.11 8.22 9.48
CA ALA A 88 41.13 8.80 10.36
C ALA A 88 42.46 9.04 9.62
N GLN A 89 42.86 8.09 8.77
CA GLN A 89 44.08 8.19 7.94
C GLN A 89 43.99 9.29 6.87
N CYS A 90 42.79 9.60 6.37
CA CYS A 90 42.59 10.66 5.38
C CYS A 90 42.67 12.09 5.97
N SER A 91 42.65 12.25 7.29
CA SER A 91 42.58 13.57 7.96
C SER A 91 43.94 14.24 8.16
N VAL A 92 45.06 13.59 7.83
CA VAL A 92 46.42 14.16 8.00
C VAL A 92 46.86 14.91 6.74
N GLY A 93 46.36 16.13 6.57
CA GLY A 93 46.59 16.88 5.34
C GLY A 93 46.49 18.39 5.42
N LYS A 94 46.80 19.05 6.56
CA LYS A 94 47.12 20.50 6.52
C LYS A 94 47.82 21.03 7.78
N THR A 95 49.14 20.94 7.82
CA THR A 95 49.99 21.95 8.48
C THR A 95 51.25 22.16 7.63
N ALA A 96 51.14 22.95 6.57
CA ALA A 96 52.30 23.59 5.97
C ALA A 96 52.40 24.99 6.58
N THR A 97 53.34 25.10 7.51
CA THR A 97 53.86 26.31 8.15
C THR A 97 54.20 27.36 7.09
N ALA A 98 53.81 28.61 7.34
CA ALA A 98 54.41 29.79 6.71
C ALA A 98 55.10 30.60 7.81
#